data_AF-A0A8B4QAC1-F1
#
_entry.id   AF-A0A8B4QAC1-F1
#
_cell.length_a   1.000
_cell.length_b   1.000
_cell.length_c   1.000
_cell.angle_alpha   90.00
_cell.angle_beta   90.00
_cell.angle_gamma   90.00
#
_symmetry.space_group_name_H-M   'P 1'
#
loop_
_entity.id
_entity.type
_entity.pdbx_description
1 polymer ?
#
loop_
_entity_poly.entity_id
_entity_poly.type
_entity_poly.pdbx_seq_one_letter_code
_entity_poly.pdbx_strand_id
1 'polypeptide(L)'
;MENMYGNEIYDVPKNELEINLPYTFIRKSDIDFSWSELYWGWMNRFISDETLIEIAEQEVVNDIFSEETLELASIMKSEIFVEQKKIKDLIEKIIDENLLRNKQFILNCKNKYLFAIASYLYQNSLSIECDQGYETILASIIEDFRAPSKSAEEFLFVLLEWVAYGIRADQELMEPWHVFLEQQHTCFFNEWNEK
;
A
#
# COMPACT_ATOMS: atom_id res chain seq x y z
N MET A 1 -12.79 -14.15 -15.12
CA MET A 1 -13.56 -14.30 -13.87
C MET A 1 -14.02 -12.92 -13.46
N GLU A 2 -15.31 -12.74 -13.22
CA GLU A 2 -15.81 -11.51 -12.59
C GLU A 2 -15.42 -11.56 -11.11
N ASN A 3 -14.76 -10.51 -10.62
CA ASN A 3 -14.47 -10.33 -9.20
C ASN A 3 -15.78 -10.13 -8.42
N MET A 4 -15.88 -10.65 -7.19
CA MET A 4 -17.10 -10.54 -6.37
C MET A 4 -17.62 -9.11 -6.15
N TYR A 5 -16.77 -8.08 -6.28
CA TYR A 5 -17.13 -6.67 -6.12
C TYR A 5 -17.49 -5.95 -7.44
N GLY A 6 -17.37 -6.60 -8.59
CA GLY A 6 -17.74 -6.02 -9.88
C GLY A 6 -17.03 -4.69 -10.17
N ASN A 7 -17.79 -3.61 -10.33
CA ASN A 7 -17.23 -2.27 -10.58
C ASN A 7 -16.66 -1.59 -9.33
N GLU A 8 -17.06 -2.02 -8.12
CA GLU A 8 -16.56 -1.45 -6.86
C GLU A 8 -15.10 -1.79 -6.62
N ILE A 9 -14.51 -2.73 -7.38
CA ILE A 9 -13.07 -3.02 -7.36
C ILE A 9 -12.21 -1.78 -7.65
N TYR A 10 -12.76 -0.77 -8.33
CA TYR A 10 -12.07 0.49 -8.62
C TYR A 10 -12.30 1.57 -7.56
N ASP A 11 -13.14 1.30 -6.56
CA ASP A 11 -13.39 2.25 -5.48
C ASP A 11 -12.14 2.40 -4.62
N VAL A 12 -11.96 3.62 -4.13
CA VAL A 12 -10.83 4.02 -3.31
C VAL A 12 -10.98 3.41 -1.91
N PRO A 13 -9.95 2.72 -1.38
CA PRO A 13 -9.97 2.23 -0.01
C PRO A 13 -10.10 3.38 0.99
N LYS A 14 -10.84 3.17 2.07
CA LYS A 14 -11.06 4.20 3.10
C LYS A 14 -9.91 4.32 4.09
N ASN A 15 -9.15 3.24 4.26
CA ASN A 15 -8.10 3.08 5.27
C ASN A 15 -8.62 3.34 6.70
N GLU A 16 -9.74 2.69 7.09
CA GLU A 16 -10.39 2.89 8.39
C GLU A 16 -9.49 2.48 9.59
N LEU A 17 -8.51 1.61 9.34
CA LEU A 17 -7.51 1.19 10.34
C LEU A 17 -6.30 2.14 10.44
N GLU A 18 -6.31 3.25 9.71
CA GLU A 18 -5.25 4.28 9.70
C GLU A 18 -3.84 3.68 9.48
N ILE A 19 -3.75 2.71 8.58
CA ILE A 19 -2.47 2.05 8.27
C ILE A 19 -1.57 3.03 7.54
N ASN A 20 -0.40 3.29 8.11
CA ASN A 20 0.62 4.15 7.52
C ASN A 20 1.93 3.37 7.39
N LEU A 21 2.38 3.17 6.16
CA LEU A 21 3.62 2.46 5.85
C LEU A 21 4.82 3.39 6.11
N PRO A 22 5.73 3.03 7.03
CA PRO A 22 6.89 3.85 7.28
C PRO A 22 7.88 3.77 6.11
N TYR A 23 8.53 4.89 5.78
CA TYR A 23 9.62 4.95 4.80
C TYR A 23 10.65 3.83 5.00
N THR A 24 11.04 3.54 6.25
CA THR A 24 12.03 2.51 6.55
C THR A 24 11.61 1.11 6.11
N PHE A 25 10.31 0.82 6.08
CA PHE A 25 9.78 -0.41 5.52
C PHE A 25 9.81 -0.36 3.99
N ILE A 26 9.27 0.71 3.39
CA ILE A 26 9.25 0.88 1.92
C ILE A 26 10.66 0.71 1.34
N ARG A 27 11.65 1.41 1.92
CA ARG A 27 13.06 1.35 1.49
C ARG A 27 13.70 -0.04 1.61
N LYS A 28 13.27 -0.84 2.59
CA LYS A 28 13.81 -2.19 2.82
C LYS A 28 13.05 -3.27 2.06
N SER A 29 11.85 -2.96 1.61
CA SER A 29 11.04 -3.85 0.80
C SER A 29 11.55 -3.87 -0.63
N ASP A 30 11.33 -4.96 -1.35
CA ASP A 30 11.62 -5.06 -2.78
C ASP A 30 10.57 -4.30 -3.64
N ILE A 31 9.76 -3.42 -3.02
CA ILE A 31 8.68 -2.68 -3.66
C ILE A 31 9.18 -1.29 -4.03
N ASP A 32 9.40 -1.08 -5.32
CA ASP A 32 9.70 0.24 -5.88
C ASP A 32 8.39 0.97 -6.21
N PHE A 33 8.21 2.23 -5.79
CA PHE A 33 7.01 3.03 -6.09
C PHE A 33 7.38 4.24 -6.93
N SER A 34 6.70 4.41 -8.06
CA SER A 34 6.76 5.66 -8.82
C SER A 34 6.07 6.81 -8.06
N TRP A 35 6.43 8.05 -8.35
CA TRP A 35 5.78 9.23 -7.75
C TRP A 35 4.26 9.26 -7.91
N SER A 36 3.72 8.75 -9.02
CA SER A 36 2.26 8.68 -9.23
C SER A 36 1.61 7.65 -8.30
N GLU A 37 2.28 6.53 -8.02
CA GLU A 37 1.81 5.54 -7.06
C GLU A 37 1.95 6.04 -5.62
N LEU A 38 3.06 6.73 -5.30
CA LEU A 38 3.25 7.40 -4.01
C LEU A 38 2.15 8.44 -3.75
N TYR A 39 1.83 9.29 -4.74
CA TYR A 39 0.73 10.25 -4.62
C TYR A 39 -0.61 9.55 -4.40
N TRP A 40 -0.87 8.44 -5.10
CA TRP A 40 -2.08 7.64 -4.85
C TRP A 40 -2.11 7.12 -3.40
N GLY A 41 -1.01 6.58 -2.89
CA GLY A 41 -0.93 6.12 -1.50
C GLY A 41 -1.11 7.25 -0.48
N TRP A 42 -0.51 8.39 -0.75
CA TRP A 42 -0.59 9.58 0.11
C TRP A 42 -2.01 10.15 0.18
N MET A 43 -2.67 10.31 -0.97
CA MET A 43 -4.07 10.76 -1.04
C MET A 43 -5.03 9.83 -0.29
N ASN A 44 -4.66 8.55 -0.17
CA ASN A 44 -5.42 7.52 0.53
C ASN A 44 -4.89 7.21 1.93
N ARG A 45 -3.98 8.07 2.44
CA ARG A 45 -3.44 8.02 3.82
C ARG A 45 -2.65 6.75 4.15
N PHE A 46 -2.12 6.05 3.14
CA PHE A 46 -1.25 4.88 3.34
C PHE A 46 0.21 5.24 3.58
N ILE A 47 0.60 6.46 3.23
CA ILE A 47 1.91 7.06 3.53
C ILE A 47 1.69 8.51 3.97
N SER A 48 2.61 9.05 4.76
CA SER A 48 2.55 10.42 5.25
C SER A 48 3.38 11.41 4.43
N ASP A 49 3.18 12.70 4.71
CA ASP A 49 4.05 13.78 4.20
C ASP A 49 5.52 13.52 4.54
N GLU A 50 5.82 13.07 5.77
CA GLU A 50 7.19 12.71 6.18
C GLU A 50 7.77 11.62 5.27
N THR A 51 6.97 10.61 4.92
CA THR A 51 7.42 9.48 4.09
C THR A 51 7.77 9.94 2.68
N LEU A 52 6.97 10.84 2.09
CA LEU A 52 7.25 11.43 0.78
C LEU A 52 8.54 12.26 0.78
N ILE A 53 8.77 13.05 1.83
CA ILE A 53 9.99 13.85 1.99
C ILE A 53 11.21 12.93 2.14
N GLU A 54 11.14 11.88 2.95
CA GLU A 54 12.24 10.92 3.13
C GLU A 54 12.56 10.15 1.83
N ILE A 55 11.56 9.90 0.97
CA ILE A 55 11.77 9.35 -0.37
C ILE A 55 12.49 10.37 -1.27
N ALA A 56 12.03 11.63 -1.28
CA ALA A 56 12.68 12.70 -2.05
C ALA A 56 14.14 12.91 -1.62
N GLU A 57 14.43 12.91 -0.33
CA GLU A 57 15.79 12.98 0.22
C GLU A 57 16.67 11.85 -0.33
N GLN A 58 16.13 10.63 -0.40
CA GLN A 58 16.85 9.47 -0.89
C GLN A 58 17.11 9.53 -2.40
N GLU A 59 16.16 10.01 -3.19
CA GLU A 59 16.33 10.25 -4.63
C GLU A 59 17.39 11.32 -4.90
N VAL A 60 17.42 12.38 -4.10
CA VAL A 60 18.45 13.42 -4.15
C VAL A 60 19.83 12.87 -3.84
N VAL A 61 19.95 12.05 -2.77
CA VAL A 61 21.21 11.38 -2.42
C VAL A 61 21.71 10.46 -3.55
N ASN A 62 20.80 9.91 -4.34
CA ASN A 62 21.12 9.01 -5.45
C ASN A 62 21.36 9.75 -6.78
N ASP A 63 21.33 11.09 -6.81
CA ASP A 63 21.47 11.93 -8.01
C ASP A 63 20.42 11.66 -9.11
N ILE A 64 19.21 11.24 -8.71
CA ILE A 64 18.08 10.97 -9.62
C ILE A 64 16.90 11.85 -9.19
N PHE A 65 16.92 13.15 -9.52
CA PHE A 65 15.88 14.07 -9.04
C PHE A 65 15.52 15.18 -10.03
N SER A 66 14.26 15.64 -9.96
CA SER A 66 13.80 16.88 -10.58
C SER A 66 14.00 18.08 -9.63
N GLU A 67 13.82 19.31 -10.12
CA GLU A 67 13.86 20.52 -9.27
C GLU A 67 12.80 20.45 -8.15
N GLU A 68 11.61 19.96 -8.46
CA GLU A 68 10.53 19.78 -7.49
C GLU A 68 10.88 18.73 -6.43
N THR A 69 11.56 17.65 -6.83
CA THR A 69 12.03 16.60 -5.90
C THR A 69 13.08 17.17 -4.95
N LEU A 70 14.01 17.98 -5.47
CA LEU A 70 15.00 18.67 -4.65
C LEU A 70 14.35 19.64 -3.67
N GLU A 71 13.37 20.41 -4.13
CA GLU A 71 12.65 21.36 -3.26
C GLU A 71 11.85 20.62 -2.19
N LEU A 72 11.21 19.50 -2.52
CA LEU A 72 10.51 18.65 -1.56
C LEU A 72 11.46 18.09 -0.49
N ALA A 73 12.62 17.57 -0.90
CA ALA A 73 13.66 17.06 0.01
C ALA A 73 14.25 18.14 0.94
N SER A 74 14.09 19.42 0.60
CA SER A 74 14.59 20.54 1.41
C SER A 74 13.66 20.94 2.56
N ILE A 75 12.42 20.44 2.59
CA ILE A 75 11.43 20.78 3.62
C ILE A 75 11.80 20.08 4.92
N MET A 76 12.03 20.85 5.99
CA MET A 76 12.38 20.25 7.28
C MET A 76 11.15 19.58 7.92
N LYS A 77 11.37 18.51 8.68
CA LYS A 77 10.30 17.82 9.43
C LYS A 77 9.48 18.76 10.33
N SER A 78 10.11 19.79 10.89
CA SER A 78 9.43 20.82 11.69
C SER A 78 8.51 21.75 10.90
N GLU A 79 8.64 21.80 9.58
CA GLU A 79 7.94 22.71 8.68
C GLU A 79 6.75 22.03 7.98
N ILE A 80 6.65 20.69 8.02
CA ILE A 80 5.63 19.91 7.30
C ILE A 80 4.23 20.47 7.51
N PHE A 81 3.84 20.76 8.76
CA PHE A 81 2.51 21.26 9.08
C PHE A 81 2.19 22.62 8.43
N VAL A 82 3.17 23.50 8.31
CA VAL A 82 2.98 24.83 7.69
C VAL A 82 3.14 24.80 6.17
N GLU A 83 3.88 23.81 5.64
CA GLU A 83 4.17 23.66 4.22
C GLU A 83 3.26 22.64 3.51
N GLN A 84 2.20 22.12 4.13
CA GLN A 84 1.32 21.10 3.51
C GLN A 84 0.82 21.47 2.11
N LYS A 85 0.48 22.74 1.89
CA LYS A 85 0.07 23.22 0.57
C LYS A 85 1.22 23.14 -0.43
N LYS A 86 2.43 23.57 -0.02
CA LYS A 86 3.62 23.52 -0.86
C LYS A 86 3.99 22.08 -1.20
N ILE A 87 3.96 21.17 -0.23
CA ILE A 87 4.19 19.73 -0.42
C ILE A 87 3.26 19.19 -1.51
N LYS A 88 1.97 19.48 -1.39
CA LYS A 88 0.97 19.09 -2.39
C LYS A 88 1.29 19.66 -3.78
N ASP A 89 1.52 20.97 -3.86
CA ASP A 89 1.78 21.68 -5.12
C ASP A 89 3.07 21.17 -5.82
N LEU A 90 4.07 20.72 -5.07
CA LEU A 90 5.30 20.12 -5.60
C LEU A 90 5.02 18.72 -6.16
N ILE A 91 4.35 17.86 -5.40
CA ILE A 91 4.09 16.49 -5.85
C ILE A 91 3.20 16.47 -7.08
N GLU A 92 2.18 17.34 -7.16
CA GLU A 92 1.30 17.45 -8.32
C GLU A 92 2.04 17.82 -9.62
N LYS A 93 3.23 18.43 -9.53
CA LYS A 93 4.09 18.69 -10.70
C LYS A 93 4.96 17.50 -11.10
N ILE A 94 5.21 16.55 -10.19
CA ILE A 94 6.08 15.38 -10.43
C ILE A 94 5.27 14.25 -11.09
N ILE A 95 3.98 14.13 -10.76
CA ILE A 95 3.14 12.99 -11.19
C ILE A 95 2.55 13.15 -12.60
N ASP A 96 2.08 12.04 -13.17
CA ASP A 96 1.19 12.05 -14.34
C ASP A 96 -0.27 11.91 -13.90
N GLU A 97 -0.99 13.04 -13.88
CA GLU A 97 -2.41 13.08 -13.52
C GLU A 97 -3.30 12.17 -14.39
N ASN A 98 -2.89 11.85 -15.62
CA ASN A 98 -3.69 10.99 -16.49
C ASN A 98 -3.75 9.55 -15.96
N LEU A 99 -2.69 9.10 -15.29
CA LEU A 99 -2.63 7.77 -14.66
C LEU A 99 -3.66 7.67 -13.53
N LEU A 100 -3.91 8.74 -12.79
CA LEU A 100 -4.86 8.75 -11.68
C LEU A 100 -6.32 8.49 -12.11
N ARG A 101 -6.64 8.66 -13.40
CA ARG A 101 -7.96 8.36 -13.97
C ARG A 101 -8.02 6.99 -14.65
N ASN A 102 -6.87 6.34 -14.79
CA ASN A 102 -6.76 5.04 -15.45
C ASN A 102 -7.15 3.93 -14.45
N LYS A 103 -8.23 3.21 -14.76
CA LYS A 103 -8.72 2.11 -13.94
C LYS A 103 -7.70 1.01 -13.69
N GLN A 104 -6.87 0.68 -14.70
CA GLN A 104 -5.82 -0.31 -14.56
C GLN A 104 -4.72 0.19 -13.62
N PHE A 105 -4.34 1.46 -13.72
CA PHE A 105 -3.37 2.06 -12.80
C PHE A 105 -3.88 2.04 -11.35
N ILE A 106 -5.14 2.41 -11.12
CA ILE A 106 -5.76 2.34 -9.79
C ILE A 106 -5.75 0.90 -9.27
N LEU A 107 -6.15 -0.07 -10.09
CA LEU A 107 -6.15 -1.49 -9.71
C LEU A 107 -4.73 -1.97 -9.37
N ASN A 108 -3.73 -1.50 -10.10
CA ASN A 108 -2.34 -1.80 -9.84
C ASN A 108 -1.88 -1.21 -8.50
N CYS A 109 -2.19 0.05 -8.23
CA CYS A 109 -1.90 0.70 -6.95
C CYS A 109 -2.54 -0.07 -5.78
N LYS A 110 -3.82 -0.44 -5.91
CA LYS A 110 -4.55 -1.19 -4.90
C LYS A 110 -3.87 -2.51 -4.58
N ASN A 111 -3.55 -3.29 -5.60
CA ASN A 111 -2.82 -4.53 -5.43
C ASN A 111 -1.47 -4.26 -4.72
N LYS A 112 -0.67 -3.31 -5.20
CA LYS A 112 0.69 -3.06 -4.70
C LYS A 112 0.71 -2.59 -3.25
N TYR A 113 -0.19 -1.67 -2.89
CA TYR A 113 -0.37 -1.23 -1.51
C TYR A 113 -0.92 -2.33 -0.61
N LEU A 114 -1.86 -3.16 -1.08
CA LEU A 114 -2.35 -4.29 -0.31
C LEU A 114 -1.21 -5.26 0.02
N PHE A 115 -0.35 -5.58 -0.95
CA PHE A 115 0.84 -6.40 -0.73
C PHE A 115 1.82 -5.76 0.25
N ALA A 116 2.11 -4.47 0.10
CA ALA A 116 3.00 -3.74 1.00
C ALA A 116 2.47 -3.75 2.45
N ILE A 117 1.19 -3.47 2.64
CA ILE A 117 0.52 -3.46 3.95
C ILE A 117 0.52 -4.86 4.57
N ALA A 118 0.10 -5.87 3.81
CA ALA A 118 0.10 -7.24 4.31
C ALA A 118 1.51 -7.73 4.63
N SER A 119 2.53 -7.36 3.85
CA SER A 119 3.93 -7.69 4.14
C SER A 119 4.43 -6.98 5.40
N TYR A 120 4.08 -5.71 5.57
CA TYR A 120 4.43 -4.94 6.76
C TYR A 120 3.83 -5.57 8.02
N LEU A 121 2.55 -5.90 7.99
CA LEU A 121 1.87 -6.55 9.12
C LEU A 121 2.45 -7.94 9.39
N TYR A 122 2.80 -8.71 8.35
CA TYR A 122 3.41 -10.03 8.50
C TYR A 122 4.73 -9.97 9.26
N GLN A 123 5.61 -9.04 8.86
CA GLN A 123 6.93 -8.84 9.47
C GLN A 123 6.85 -8.29 10.91
N ASN A 124 5.76 -7.60 11.25
CA ASN A 124 5.54 -6.97 12.55
C ASN A 124 4.50 -7.70 13.41
N SER A 125 4.07 -8.90 13.00
CA SER A 125 3.00 -9.69 13.64
C SER A 125 3.28 -10.08 15.11
N LEU A 126 4.54 -10.06 15.55
CA LEU A 126 4.90 -10.32 16.94
C LEU A 126 4.89 -9.06 17.83
N SER A 127 4.71 -7.87 17.22
CA SER A 127 4.83 -6.58 17.90
C SER A 127 3.50 -5.82 18.02
N ILE A 128 2.46 -6.26 17.32
CA ILE A 128 1.13 -5.64 17.35
C ILE A 128 0.25 -6.48 18.29
N GLU A 129 -0.09 -5.93 19.45
CA GLU A 129 -1.17 -6.49 20.26
C GLU A 129 -2.50 -6.25 19.53
N CYS A 130 -3.14 -7.32 19.09
CA CYS A 130 -4.40 -7.25 18.37
C CYS A 130 -5.52 -7.93 19.17
N ASP A 131 -6.42 -7.13 19.74
CA ASP A 131 -7.59 -7.64 20.47
C ASP A 131 -8.52 -8.49 19.58
N GLN A 132 -8.61 -8.12 18.30
CA GLN A 132 -9.54 -8.68 17.31
C GLN A 132 -9.00 -9.87 16.51
N GLY A 133 -7.73 -10.26 16.69
CA GLY A 133 -7.05 -11.29 15.89
C GLY A 133 -6.60 -10.79 14.51
N TYR A 134 -5.50 -11.36 13.99
CA TYR A 134 -4.94 -10.98 12.69
C TYR A 134 -5.87 -11.32 11.53
N GLU A 135 -6.67 -12.38 11.67
CA GLU A 135 -7.66 -12.78 10.69
C GLU A 135 -8.70 -11.69 10.41
N THR A 136 -9.21 -11.07 11.48
CA THR A 136 -10.20 -10.00 11.38
C THR A 136 -9.59 -8.74 10.78
N ILE A 137 -8.36 -8.38 11.18
CA ILE A 137 -7.64 -7.24 10.62
C ILE A 137 -7.40 -7.44 9.13
N LEU A 138 -6.83 -8.57 8.73
CA LEU A 138 -6.50 -8.84 7.33
C LEU A 138 -7.77 -8.92 6.46
N ALA A 139 -8.84 -9.54 6.96
CA ALA A 139 -10.12 -9.55 6.25
C ALA A 139 -10.62 -8.13 6.02
N SER A 140 -10.62 -7.29 7.07
CA SER A 140 -11.06 -5.90 6.99
C SER A 140 -10.24 -5.08 5.99
N ILE A 141 -8.91 -5.27 5.96
CA ILE A 141 -8.03 -4.59 5.00
C ILE A 141 -8.33 -5.07 3.58
N ILE A 142 -8.38 -6.37 3.34
CA ILE A 142 -8.61 -6.91 2.00
C ILE A 142 -10.00 -6.52 1.48
N GLU A 143 -11.02 -6.49 2.34
CA GLU A 143 -12.35 -5.98 2.02
C GLU A 143 -12.35 -4.49 1.68
N ASP A 144 -11.62 -3.65 2.44
CA ASP A 144 -11.48 -2.22 2.13
C ASP A 144 -10.83 -2.00 0.76
N PHE A 145 -9.86 -2.84 0.41
CA PHE A 145 -9.27 -2.90 -0.93
C PHE A 145 -10.14 -3.61 -1.97
N ARG A 146 -11.31 -4.14 -1.60
CA ARG A 146 -12.25 -4.85 -2.49
C ARG A 146 -11.60 -6.04 -3.20
N ALA A 147 -10.72 -6.76 -2.50
CA ALA A 147 -9.99 -7.93 -3.00
C ALA A 147 -9.52 -7.78 -4.46
N PRO A 148 -8.54 -6.89 -4.75
CA PRO A 148 -8.26 -6.38 -6.09
C PRO A 148 -7.63 -7.41 -7.06
N SER A 149 -7.47 -8.65 -6.64
CA SER A 149 -6.92 -9.76 -7.41
C SER A 149 -7.47 -11.10 -6.90
N LYS A 150 -7.33 -12.14 -7.71
CA LYS A 150 -7.83 -13.48 -7.39
C LYS A 150 -7.21 -14.05 -6.10
N SER A 151 -5.91 -13.86 -5.90
CA SER A 151 -5.22 -14.29 -4.69
C SER A 151 -5.70 -13.53 -3.45
N ALA A 152 -6.03 -12.24 -3.57
CA ALA A 152 -6.66 -11.49 -2.48
C ALA A 152 -8.07 -11.99 -2.16
N GLU A 153 -8.86 -12.31 -3.18
CA GLU A 153 -10.21 -12.86 -3.03
C GLU A 153 -10.19 -14.26 -2.38
N GLU A 154 -9.31 -15.14 -2.84
CA GLU A 154 -9.12 -16.48 -2.25
C GLU A 154 -8.67 -16.41 -0.79
N PHE A 155 -7.70 -15.54 -0.48
CA PHE A 155 -7.25 -15.37 0.89
C PHE A 155 -8.34 -14.75 1.78
N LEU A 156 -9.10 -13.78 1.28
CA LEU A 156 -10.23 -13.21 1.99
C LEU A 156 -11.26 -14.28 2.39
N PHE A 157 -11.61 -15.21 1.49
CA PHE A 157 -12.54 -16.29 1.82
C PHE A 157 -12.05 -17.16 2.98
N VAL A 158 -10.75 -17.49 3.01
CA VAL A 158 -10.15 -18.24 4.13
C VAL A 158 -10.29 -17.46 5.43
N LEU A 159 -9.97 -16.16 5.42
CA LEU A 159 -10.05 -15.32 6.61
C LEU A 159 -11.48 -15.18 7.14
N LEU A 160 -12.45 -14.96 6.24
CA LEU A 160 -13.87 -14.85 6.60
C LEU A 160 -14.42 -16.16 7.17
N GLU A 161 -13.99 -17.30 6.63
CA GLU A 161 -14.34 -18.62 7.17
C GLU A 161 -13.83 -18.78 8.60
N TRP A 162 -12.57 -18.39 8.85
CA TRP A 162 -11.96 -18.50 10.18
C TRP A 162 -12.63 -17.57 11.20
N VAL A 163 -12.92 -16.33 10.81
CA VAL A 163 -13.70 -15.38 11.61
C VAL A 163 -15.08 -15.96 11.96
N ALA A 164 -15.78 -16.56 11.00
CA ALA A 164 -17.11 -17.13 11.22
C ALA A 164 -17.10 -18.33 12.20
N TYR A 165 -16.05 -19.14 12.18
CA TYR A 165 -15.90 -20.28 13.10
C TYR A 165 -15.17 -19.94 14.41
N GLY A 166 -14.76 -18.68 14.61
CA GLY A 166 -14.03 -18.25 15.80
C GLY A 166 -12.65 -18.88 15.92
N ILE A 167 -12.04 -19.25 14.79
CA ILE A 167 -10.67 -19.77 14.73
C ILE A 167 -9.73 -18.59 14.91
N ARG A 168 -9.03 -18.52 16.05
CA ARG A 168 -7.97 -17.53 16.25
C ARG A 168 -6.74 -17.97 15.50
N ALA A 169 -6.35 -17.13 14.56
CA ALA A 169 -5.38 -17.42 13.53
C ALA A 169 -3.98 -17.04 14.03
N ASP A 170 -3.49 -17.72 15.06
CA ASP A 170 -2.19 -17.46 15.65
C ASP A 170 -1.05 -17.94 14.71
N GLN A 171 -0.36 -19.04 15.03
CA GLN A 171 0.69 -19.57 14.15
C GLN A 171 0.10 -20.18 12.87
N GLU A 172 -1.14 -20.67 12.90
CA GLU A 172 -1.78 -21.33 11.75
C GLU A 172 -2.05 -20.37 10.59
N LEU A 173 -2.14 -19.06 10.84
CA LEU A 173 -2.33 -18.03 9.81
C LEU A 173 -1.08 -17.76 8.97
N MET A 174 0.09 -17.97 9.55
CA MET A 174 1.36 -17.51 8.97
C MET A 174 1.64 -18.18 7.63
N GLU A 175 1.25 -19.44 7.47
CA GLU A 175 1.46 -20.18 6.22
C GLU A 175 0.49 -19.71 5.11
N PRO A 176 -0.85 -19.68 5.30
CA PRO A 176 -1.76 -19.09 4.32
C PRO A 176 -1.41 -17.64 3.95
N TRP A 177 -0.99 -16.84 4.94
CA TRP A 177 -0.57 -15.46 4.71
C TRP A 177 0.70 -15.39 3.87
N HIS A 178 1.70 -16.22 4.17
CA HIS A 178 2.92 -16.31 3.35
C HIS A 178 2.61 -16.70 1.91
N VAL A 179 1.76 -17.72 1.70
CA VAL A 179 1.32 -18.15 0.36
C VAL A 179 0.62 -17.01 -0.39
N PHE A 180 -0.27 -16.27 0.29
CA PHE A 180 -0.90 -15.08 -0.29
C PHE A 180 0.15 -14.05 -0.73
N LEU A 181 1.13 -13.73 0.12
CA LEU A 181 2.19 -12.78 -0.21
C LEU A 181 3.03 -13.25 -1.40
N GLU A 182 3.40 -14.52 -1.49
CA GLU A 182 4.14 -15.07 -2.63
C GLU A 182 3.34 -14.98 -3.94
N GLN A 183 2.05 -15.32 -3.90
CA GLN A 183 1.17 -15.25 -5.07
C GLN A 183 0.97 -13.80 -5.52
N GLN A 184 0.72 -12.91 -4.57
CA GLN A 184 0.65 -11.47 -4.81
C GLN A 184 1.93 -10.97 -5.48
N HIS A 185 3.08 -11.23 -4.86
CA HIS A 185 4.40 -10.86 -5.39
C HIS A 185 4.61 -11.40 -6.82
N THR A 186 4.27 -12.66 -7.07
CA THR A 186 4.39 -13.27 -8.40
C THR A 186 3.53 -12.52 -9.44
N CYS A 187 2.30 -12.16 -9.10
CA CYS A 187 1.44 -11.34 -9.95
C CYS A 187 2.00 -9.93 -10.19
N PHE A 188 2.64 -9.30 -9.19
CA PHE A 188 3.28 -7.98 -9.35
C PHE A 188 4.50 -8.01 -10.27
N PHE A 189 5.42 -8.94 -10.03
CA PHE A 189 6.76 -8.87 -10.60
C PHE A 189 6.92 -9.64 -11.92
N ASN A 190 6.10 -10.67 -12.16
CA ASN A 190 6.20 -11.47 -13.40
C ASN A 190 5.20 -11.04 -14.48
N GLU A 191 4.02 -10.52 -14.14
CA GLU A 191 2.99 -10.19 -15.15
C GLU A 191 2.98 -8.72 -15.59
N TRP A 192 3.62 -7.80 -14.85
CA TRP A 192 3.68 -6.37 -15.23
C TRP A 192 4.96 -5.95 -15.95
N ASN A 193 6.03 -6.73 -15.87
CA ASN A 193 7.29 -6.48 -16.59
C ASN A 193 7.29 -6.99 -18.04
N GLU A 194 6.19 -7.57 -18.52
CA GLU A 194 6.02 -8.00 -19.93
C GLU A 194 5.39 -6.91 -20.84
N LYS A 195 5.59 -5.62 -20.55
CA LYS A 195 5.18 -4.54 -21.46
C LYS A 195 6.34 -3.65 -21.90
#